data_AF-A0A356X8V9-F1
#
_entry.id   AF-A0A356X8V9-F1
#
_cell.length_a   1.000
_cell.length_b   1.000
_cell.length_c   1.000
_cell.angle_alpha   90.00
_cell.angle_beta   90.00
_cell.angle_gamma   90.00
#
_symmetry.space_group_name_H-M   'P 1'
#
loop_
_entity.id
_entity.type
_entity.pdbx_description
1 polymer ?
#
loop_
_entity_poly.entity_id
_entity_poly.type
_entity_poly.pdbx_seq_one_letter_code
_entity_poly.pdbx_strand_id
1 'polypeptide(L)'
;GNMQEREKKFREFWEQRDPTPNTVYNELMAEYYRRIDYAFNEYGSQENPMGHENDQGEVYIKFGPPDSTERRFPERGRTIEIWEYPNRTFVFESTTGFGDFKLVGTK
;
A
#
# COMPACT_ATOMS: atom_id res chain seq x y z
N GLY A 1 23.07 -5.57 -14.14
CA GLY A 1 23.11 -7.01 -13.85
C GLY A 1 22.35 -7.76 -14.91
N ASN A 2 22.85 -8.92 -15.32
CA ASN A 2 22.16 -9.76 -16.31
C ASN A 2 20.88 -10.39 -15.69
N MET A 3 20.02 -11.00 -16.50
CA MET A 3 18.74 -11.58 -16.04
C MET A 3 18.94 -12.61 -14.91
N GLN A 4 19.96 -13.46 -15.01
CA GLN A 4 20.28 -14.48 -14.01
C GLN A 4 20.68 -13.87 -12.66
N GLU A 5 21.48 -12.81 -12.67
CA GLU A 5 21.86 -12.08 -11.45
C GLU A 5 20.66 -11.41 -10.79
N ARG A 6 19.74 -10.84 -11.58
CA ARG A 6 18.51 -10.22 -11.05
C ARG A 6 17.61 -11.27 -10.40
N GLU A 7 17.42 -12.39 -11.08
CA GLU A 7 16.62 -13.50 -10.59
C GLU A 7 17.21 -14.12 -9.32
N LYS A 8 18.53 -14.31 -9.28
CA LYS A 8 19.23 -14.81 -8.08
C LYS A 8 19.03 -13.87 -6.90
N LYS A 9 19.27 -12.56 -7.08
CA LYS A 9 19.08 -11.57 -6.01
C LYS A 9 17.63 -11.48 -5.55
N PHE A 10 16.68 -11.63 -6.47
CA PHE A 10 15.25 -11.66 -6.14
C PHE A 10 14.89 -12.87 -5.27
N ARG A 11 15.37 -14.07 -5.64
CA ARG A 11 15.17 -15.28 -4.85
C ARG A 11 15.80 -15.16 -3.47
N GLU A 12 17.08 -14.77 -3.41
CA GLU A 12 17.81 -14.60 -2.14
C GLU A 12 17.12 -13.58 -1.21
N PHE A 13 16.56 -12.50 -1.77
CA PHE A 13 15.85 -11.49 -0.99
C PHE A 13 14.61 -12.05 -0.28
N TRP A 14 13.82 -12.87 -0.99
CA TRP A 14 12.60 -13.46 -0.44
C TRP A 14 12.88 -14.66 0.44
N GLU A 15 13.78 -15.56 0.05
CA GLU A 15 14.19 -16.72 0.86
C GLU A 15 14.63 -16.32 2.27
N GLN A 16 15.39 -15.23 2.40
CA GLN A 16 15.82 -14.71 3.71
C GLN A 16 14.67 -14.18 4.59
N ARG A 17 13.49 -13.94 4.01
CA ARG A 17 12.32 -13.37 4.67
C ARG A 17 11.15 -14.34 4.72
N ASP A 18 11.37 -15.59 4.33
CA ASP A 18 10.37 -16.64 4.38
C ASP A 18 9.99 -16.94 5.85
N PRO A 19 8.73 -16.69 6.26
CA PRO A 19 8.29 -17.02 7.61
C PRO A 19 8.18 -18.54 7.82
N THR A 20 8.01 -19.33 6.76
CA THR A 20 7.86 -20.79 6.81
C THR A 20 8.81 -21.50 5.83
N PRO A 21 10.14 -21.44 6.05
CA PRO A 21 11.14 -21.96 5.11
C PRO A 21 11.09 -23.48 4.89
N ASN A 22 10.26 -24.21 5.65
CA ASN A 22 10.01 -25.64 5.48
C ASN A 22 8.92 -25.93 4.43
N THR A 23 8.29 -24.90 3.86
CA THR A 23 7.35 -25.03 2.75
C THR A 23 8.00 -24.53 1.46
N VAL A 24 7.40 -24.88 0.31
CA VAL A 24 7.84 -24.37 -0.99
C VAL A 24 7.29 -22.97 -1.29
N TYR A 25 6.48 -22.41 -0.39
CA TYR A 25 5.69 -21.21 -0.62
C TYR A 25 6.10 -20.14 0.38
N ASN A 26 6.60 -19.02 -0.14
CA ASN A 26 6.94 -17.88 0.69
C ASN A 26 5.69 -17.03 0.95
N GLU A 27 5.09 -17.16 2.14
CA GLU A 27 3.85 -16.45 2.48
C GLU A 27 4.01 -14.93 2.42
N LEU A 28 5.17 -14.42 2.82
CA LEU A 28 5.42 -12.98 2.87
C LEU A 28 5.47 -12.38 1.45
N MET A 29 6.14 -13.06 0.53
CA MET A 29 6.21 -12.64 -0.88
C MET A 29 4.80 -12.60 -1.48
N ALA A 30 4.02 -13.66 -1.27
CA ALA A 30 2.67 -13.72 -1.82
C ALA A 30 1.75 -12.66 -1.22
N GLU A 31 1.83 -12.41 0.08
CA GLU A 31 1.08 -11.34 0.75
C GLU A 31 1.49 -9.95 0.21
N TYR A 32 2.77 -9.72 -0.02
CA TYR A 32 3.27 -8.47 -0.61
C TYR A 32 2.68 -8.22 -2.00
N TYR A 33 2.71 -9.22 -2.89
CA TYR A 33 2.13 -9.09 -4.23
C TYR A 33 0.61 -8.97 -4.19
N ARG A 34 -0.08 -9.68 -3.28
CA ARG A 34 -1.53 -9.50 -3.06
C ARG A 34 -1.87 -8.07 -2.69
N ARG A 35 -1.06 -7.42 -1.86
CA ARG A 35 -1.27 -6.01 -1.48
C ARG A 35 -0.97 -5.05 -2.61
N ILE A 36 0.03 -5.33 -3.45
CA ILE A 36 0.29 -4.54 -4.67
C ILE A 36 -0.93 -4.60 -5.59
N ASP A 37 -1.44 -5.80 -5.87
CA ASP A 37 -2.58 -5.97 -6.77
C ASP A 37 -3.83 -5.27 -6.22
N TYR A 38 -4.08 -5.39 -4.91
CA TYR A 38 -5.16 -4.65 -4.26
C TYR A 38 -4.96 -3.13 -4.39
N ALA A 39 -3.78 -2.63 -4.04
CA ALA A 39 -3.48 -1.21 -4.08
C ALA A 39 -3.57 -0.62 -5.50
N PHE A 40 -3.12 -1.37 -6.52
CA PHE A 40 -3.23 -0.99 -7.92
C PHE A 40 -4.68 -0.79 -8.35
N ASN A 41 -5.58 -1.68 -7.93
CA ASN A 41 -6.99 -1.61 -8.32
C ASN A 41 -7.78 -0.56 -7.52
N GLU A 42 -7.52 -0.43 -6.21
CA GLU A 42 -8.37 0.35 -5.32
C GLU A 42 -7.96 1.82 -5.20
N TYR A 43 -6.67 2.13 -5.32
CA TYR A 43 -6.15 3.47 -5.06
C TYR A 43 -5.68 4.20 -6.31
N GLY A 44 -6.11 3.75 -7.50
CA GLY A 44 -5.87 4.46 -8.75
C GLY A 44 -6.71 5.74 -8.85
N SER A 45 -6.15 6.76 -9.49
CA SER A 45 -6.84 8.02 -9.79
C SER A 45 -6.69 8.37 -11.28
N GLN A 46 -7.40 9.41 -11.72
CA GLN A 46 -7.26 9.90 -13.09
C GLN A 46 -5.84 10.43 -13.38
N GLU A 47 -5.20 11.05 -12.39
CA GLU A 47 -3.84 11.59 -12.53
C GLU A 47 -2.77 10.49 -12.42
N ASN A 48 -3.00 9.50 -11.56
CA ASN A 48 -2.13 8.33 -11.42
C ASN A 48 -2.95 7.04 -11.33
N PRO A 49 -3.12 6.31 -12.46
CA PRO A 49 -3.88 5.07 -12.48
C PRO A 49 -3.13 3.91 -11.78
N MET A 50 -1.83 4.04 -11.55
CA MET A 50 -1.03 3.02 -10.86
C MET A 50 -1.22 3.17 -9.34
N GLY A 51 -2.34 2.66 -8.81
CA GLY A 51 -2.74 2.91 -7.41
C GLY A 51 -1.72 2.47 -6.35
N HIS A 52 -0.85 1.50 -6.66
CA HIS A 52 0.24 1.09 -5.77
C HIS A 52 1.36 2.14 -5.63
N GLU A 53 1.43 3.12 -6.55
CA GLU A 53 2.34 4.26 -6.50
C GLU A 53 1.73 5.49 -5.81
N ASN A 54 0.44 5.43 -5.45
CA ASN A 54 -0.22 6.49 -4.71
C ASN A 54 -0.02 6.31 -3.20
N ASP A 55 -0.07 7.41 -2.45
CA ASP A 55 0.24 7.43 -1.02
C ASP A 55 -0.61 6.41 -0.21
N GLN A 56 -1.90 6.27 -0.54
CA GLN A 56 -2.77 5.25 0.06
C GLN A 56 -2.29 3.83 -0.27
N GLY A 57 -1.89 3.58 -1.52
CA GLY A 57 -1.36 2.30 -1.95
C GLY A 57 -0.05 1.94 -1.26
N GLU A 58 0.88 2.88 -1.15
CA GLU A 58 2.14 2.68 -0.43
C GLU A 58 1.90 2.32 1.04
N VAL A 59 1.00 3.03 1.71
CA VAL A 59 0.61 2.75 3.11
C VAL A 59 -0.02 1.36 3.20
N TYR A 60 -0.97 1.02 2.32
CA TYR A 60 -1.62 -0.28 2.32
C TYR A 60 -0.65 -1.45 2.07
N ILE A 61 0.30 -1.30 1.15
CA ILE A 61 1.32 -2.33 0.89
C ILE A 61 2.17 -2.56 2.14
N LYS A 62 2.62 -1.46 2.76
CA LYS A 62 3.54 -1.52 3.89
C LYS A 62 2.89 -2.01 5.18
N PHE A 63 1.68 -1.54 5.48
CA PHE A 63 1.01 -1.79 6.76
C PHE A 63 -0.12 -2.81 6.65
N GLY A 64 -0.53 -3.17 5.44
CA GLY A 64 -1.70 -4.02 5.20
C GLY A 64 -3.00 -3.22 5.29
N PRO A 65 -4.15 -3.91 5.37
CA PRO A 65 -5.42 -3.25 5.59
C PRO A 65 -5.44 -2.53 6.95
N PRO A 66 -5.98 -1.31 7.01
CA PRO A 66 -6.23 -0.65 8.28
C PRO A 66 -7.31 -1.36 9.08
N ASP A 67 -7.29 -1.19 10.41
CA ASP A 67 -8.33 -1.70 11.31
C ASP A 67 -9.65 -0.97 11.10
N SER A 68 -9.57 0.34 10.82
CA SER A 68 -10.72 1.18 10.52
C SER A 68 -10.37 2.27 9.50
N THR A 69 -11.36 2.66 8.70
CA THR A 69 -11.27 3.82 7.81
C THR A 69 -12.43 4.76 8.07
N GLU A 70 -12.13 6.05 8.21
CA GLU A 70 -13.13 7.12 8.34
C GLU A 70 -12.96 8.12 7.20
N ARG A 71 -14.04 8.38 6.45
CA ARG A 71 -14.06 9.41 5.41
C ARG A 71 -14.94 10.59 5.84
N ARG A 72 -14.36 11.78 5.90
CA ARG A 72 -15.02 13.02 6.30
C ARG A 72 -15.20 13.95 5.10
N PHE A 73 -16.41 14.48 4.95
CA PHE A 73 -16.79 15.44 3.92
C PHE A 73 -17.13 16.78 4.59
N PRO A 74 -16.13 17.62 4.91
CA PRO A 74 -16.39 18.90 5.55
C PRO A 74 -17.19 19.82 4.62
N GLU A 75 -18.10 20.62 5.18
CA GLU A 75 -18.90 21.59 4.39
C GLU A 75 -18.04 22.58 3.61
N ARG A 76 -16.84 22.87 4.12
CA ARG A 76 -15.80 23.67 3.46
C ARG A 76 -14.48 22.94 3.60
N GLY A 77 -13.78 22.76 2.48
CA GLY A 77 -12.48 22.10 2.44
C GLY A 77 -12.49 20.84 1.57
N ARG A 78 -11.42 20.07 1.67
CA ARG A 78 -11.21 18.83 0.90
C ARG A 78 -11.68 17.62 1.70
N THR A 79 -12.00 16.53 1.02
CA THR A 79 -12.35 15.26 1.66
C THR A 79 -11.15 14.74 2.42
N ILE A 80 -11.35 14.29 3.65
CA ILE A 80 -10.31 13.71 4.50
C ILE A 80 -10.60 12.23 4.67
N GLU A 81 -9.57 11.40 4.55
CA GLU A 81 -9.63 9.98 4.87
C GLU A 81 -8.63 9.64 5.97
N ILE A 82 -9.09 8.95 7.00
CA ILE A 82 -8.30 8.61 8.18
C ILE A 82 -8.24 7.09 8.26
N TRP A 83 -7.04 6.54 8.26
CA TRP A 83 -6.80 5.11 8.42
C TRP A 83 -6.18 4.86 9.79
N GLU A 84 -6.82 4.01 10.57
CA GLU A 84 -6.35 3.61 11.90
C GLU A 84 -5.71 2.22 11.83
N TYR A 85 -4.53 2.11 12.44
CA TYR A 85 -3.79 0.88 12.68
C TYR A 85 -3.50 0.78 14.19
N PRO A 86 -3.10 -0.40 14.71
CA PRO A 86 -2.96 -0.60 16.15
C PRO A 86 -2.04 0.41 16.88
N ASN A 87 -1.02 0.93 16.18
CA ASN A 87 -0.03 1.85 16.76
C ASN A 87 0.23 3.08 15.90
N ARG A 88 -0.63 3.36 14.91
CA ARG A 88 -0.39 4.47 13.98
C ARG A 88 -1.68 4.93 13.31
N THR A 89 -1.73 6.20 12.98
CA THR A 89 -2.81 6.76 12.15
C THR A 89 -2.22 7.44 10.92
N PHE A 90 -2.87 7.28 9.79
CA PHE A 90 -2.56 8.01 8.55
C PHE A 90 -3.75 8.89 8.18
N VAL A 91 -3.47 10.14 7.85
CA VAL A 91 -4.47 11.12 7.42
C VAL A 91 -4.16 11.52 6.00
N PHE A 92 -5.13 11.31 5.13
CA PHE A 92 -5.07 11.66 3.73
C PHE A 92 -6.07 12.78 3.42
N GLU A 93 -5.70 13.66 2.49
CA GLU A 93 -6.57 14.71 1.98
C GLU A 93 -6.72 14.54 0.47
N SER A 94 -7.95 14.64 -0.05
CA SER A 94 -8.20 14.55 -1.49
C SER A 94 -7.56 15.73 -2.21
N THR A 95 -6.93 15.55 -3.38
CA THR A 95 -6.30 16.66 -4.10
C THR A 95 -7.23 17.38 -5.07
N THR A 96 -7.87 16.65 -5.99
CA THR A 96 -8.79 17.22 -6.99
C THR A 96 -10.26 16.83 -6.78
N GLY A 97 -10.52 15.94 -5.81
CA GLY A 97 -11.85 15.44 -5.48
C GLY A 97 -12.23 14.16 -6.25
N PHE A 98 -11.31 13.59 -7.04
CA PHE A 98 -11.55 12.43 -7.89
C PHE A 98 -10.56 11.30 -7.57
N GLY A 99 -10.82 10.60 -6.46
CA GLY A 99 -10.10 9.38 -6.07
C GLY A 99 -8.62 9.57 -5.72
N ASP A 100 -8.09 10.78 -5.86
CA ASP A 100 -6.71 11.15 -5.59
C ASP A 100 -6.56 11.69 -4.17
N PHE A 101 -5.78 11.01 -3.35
CA PHE A 101 -5.53 11.36 -1.96
C PHE A 101 -4.03 11.47 -1.70
N LYS A 102 -3.63 12.48 -0.94
CA LYS A 102 -2.25 12.69 -0.49
C LYS A 102 -2.13 12.57 1.01
N LEU A 103 -1.06 11.92 1.47
CA LEU A 103 -0.76 11.78 2.87
C LEU A 103 -0.35 13.13 3.45
N VAL A 104 -1.15 13.65 4.38
CA VAL A 104 -0.94 14.97 5.00
C VAL A 104 -0.56 14.89 6.47
N GLY A 105 -0.69 13.72 7.10
CA GLY A 105 -0.30 13.55 8.48
C GLY A 105 -0.15 12.10 8.90
N THR A 106 0.74 11.87 9.86
CA THR A 106 0.84 10.61 10.58
C THR A 106 0.88 10.89 12.07
N LYS A 107 0.13 10.12 12.87
CA LYS A 107 0.14 10.19 14.32
C LYS A 107 0.54 8.85 14.92
#